data_AF-A0A9N9ABG7-F1
#
_entry.id   AF-A0A9N9ABG7-F1
#
_cell.length_a   1.000
_cell.length_b   1.000
_cell.length_c   1.000
_cell.angle_alpha   90.00
_cell.angle_beta   90.00
_cell.angle_gamma   90.00
#
_symmetry.space_group_name_H-M   'P 1'
#
loop_
_entity.id
_entity.type
_entity.pdbx_description
1 polymer ?
#
loop_
_entity_poly.entity_id
_entity_poly.type
_entity_poly.pdbx_seq_one_letter_code
_entity_poly.pdbx_strand_id
1 'polypeptide(L)'
;MSTPVTVLYEKNQVSCSVDVSQPISDIIKSLCIEQFNIQNSPTLLALRLQDTDELITDEITENEKLKLVSSPLIEAADICEKLGSTDDKTLKLTTFSLQKYIKEVEFADEFLKKGGLKSLIEIINNSSGNTLAYALTSMQNLMEHDHGWDDLVTADKNSTTSPIRSYGFDVLHEAILLQPNFLPTLVQRFASADYVLRSNSLCLINALMRHVTDQYWESFMDMLDKLNVRKAVATEAPKWEIQRVGYLGLDNMHSFMKKNPEEYQKAFFRLWNDMEATVDDFPKVSALVRSQLKFALRDEATKQLYEFENDMLKVEYKIIRDRQLKELELGDDLLRQLYTESYEFVKQQRIKCLLFGDWFPMITQANLPTNQQNLMTDVMTGLTPQLSTTTGSPTRKSIGSSQDLMFSLMSGPDTVLADFMASDYVQFSEWTDGLNMLFDKNIGSRDTAEFIQILTEIGVKVKLLDLSGERVEIPQSVEVPRELPVVENGFYYDDPFS
;
A
#
# COMPACT_ATOMS: atom_id res chain seq x y z
N MET A 1 10.19 -24.03 -27.08
CA MET A 1 9.30 -25.15 -26.71
C MET A 1 8.05 -25.01 -27.56
N SER A 2 7.56 -26.10 -28.16
CA SER A 2 6.45 -26.01 -29.13
C SER A 2 5.12 -26.26 -28.42
N THR A 3 4.30 -25.22 -28.28
CA THR A 3 3.03 -25.24 -27.56
C THR A 3 1.86 -25.40 -28.53
N PRO A 4 0.96 -26.38 -28.34
CA PRO A 4 -0.23 -26.51 -29.18
C PRO A 4 -1.22 -25.37 -28.91
N VAL A 5 -1.69 -24.70 -29.96
CA VAL A 5 -2.68 -23.63 -29.89
C VAL A 5 -3.68 -23.75 -31.03
N THR A 6 -4.84 -23.11 -30.87
CA THR A 6 -5.80 -22.98 -31.96
C THR A 6 -6.00 -21.52 -32.30
N VAL A 7 -5.66 -21.13 -33.53
CA VAL A 7 -5.73 -19.73 -33.98
C VAL A 7 -6.91 -19.55 -34.93
N LEU A 8 -7.75 -18.56 -34.66
CA LEU A 8 -8.83 -18.12 -35.54
C LEU A 8 -8.41 -16.86 -36.29
N TYR A 9 -8.53 -16.87 -37.61
CA TYR A 9 -8.42 -15.67 -38.43
C TYR A 9 -9.62 -15.58 -39.37
N GLU A 10 -10.36 -14.47 -39.28
CA GLU A 10 -11.64 -14.25 -39.96
C GLU A 10 -12.67 -15.36 -39.70
N LYS A 11 -12.73 -16.37 -40.58
CA LYS A 11 -13.62 -17.54 -40.51
C LYS A 11 -12.87 -18.87 -40.51
N ASN A 12 -11.54 -18.84 -40.60
CA ASN A 12 -10.70 -20.02 -40.70
C ASN A 12 -10.02 -20.26 -39.36
N GLN A 13 -10.17 -21.47 -38.83
CA GLN A 13 -9.58 -21.90 -37.58
C GLN A 13 -8.52 -22.97 -37.88
N VAL A 14 -7.31 -22.78 -37.36
CA VAL A 14 -6.17 -23.68 -37.57
C VAL A 14 -5.59 -24.06 -36.22
N SER A 15 -5.52 -25.36 -35.96
CA SER A 15 -4.77 -25.89 -34.81
C SER A 15 -3.33 -26.14 -35.26
N CYS A 16 -2.39 -25.45 -34.62
CA CYS A 16 -0.97 -25.52 -34.94
C CYS A 16 -0.14 -25.52 -33.64
N SER A 17 1.16 -25.74 -33.74
CA SER A 17 2.06 -25.61 -32.60
C SER A 17 3.00 -24.43 -32.83
N VAL A 18 3.08 -23.54 -31.84
CA VAL A 18 3.90 -22.32 -31.87
C VAL A 18 5.07 -22.46 -30.93
N ASP A 19 6.23 -21.98 -31.37
CA ASP A 19 7.43 -21.98 -30.55
C ASP A 19 7.41 -20.77 -29.61
N VAL A 20 6.98 -20.99 -28.36
CA VAL A 20 6.87 -19.94 -27.33
C VAL A 20 8.23 -19.41 -26.86
N SER A 21 9.34 -19.96 -27.36
CA SER A 21 10.67 -19.38 -27.12
C SER A 21 10.99 -18.18 -28.01
N GLN A 22 10.18 -17.94 -29.05
CA GLN A 22 10.33 -16.80 -29.95
C GLN A 22 9.47 -15.62 -29.47
N PRO A 23 9.89 -14.37 -29.75
CA PRO A 23 9.05 -13.20 -29.50
C PRO A 23 7.69 -13.32 -30.19
N ILE A 24 6.63 -12.79 -29.57
CA ILE A 24 5.28 -12.84 -30.14
C ILE A 24 5.21 -12.25 -31.56
N SER A 25 5.99 -11.21 -31.83
CA SER A 25 6.10 -10.63 -33.18
C SER A 25 6.60 -11.62 -34.24
N ASP A 26 7.46 -12.57 -33.87
CA ASP A 26 7.97 -13.63 -34.76
C ASP A 26 7.00 -14.80 -34.85
N ILE A 27 6.31 -15.13 -33.76
CA ILE A 27 5.20 -16.09 -33.75
C ILE A 27 4.09 -15.61 -34.71
N ILE A 28 3.72 -14.33 -34.67
CA ILE A 28 2.74 -13.73 -35.58
C ILE A 28 3.21 -13.83 -37.04
N LYS A 29 4.49 -13.54 -37.34
CA LYS A 29 5.06 -13.71 -38.69
C LYS A 29 4.92 -15.14 -39.19
N SER A 30 5.29 -16.12 -38.35
CA SER A 30 5.20 -17.54 -38.68
C SER A 30 3.74 -17.96 -38.92
N LEU A 31 2.80 -17.54 -38.08
CA LEU A 31 1.36 -17.80 -38.28
C LEU A 31 0.84 -17.20 -39.59
N CYS A 32 1.22 -15.96 -39.89
CA CYS A 32 0.79 -15.28 -41.12
C CYS A 32 1.29 -15.97 -42.38
N ILE A 33 2.57 -16.36 -42.41
CA ILE A 33 3.22 -16.93 -43.58
C ILE A 33 2.86 -18.41 -43.73
N GLU A 34 2.98 -19.19 -42.66
CA GLU A 34 2.94 -20.65 -42.72
C GLU A 34 1.51 -21.21 -42.63
N GLN A 35 0.62 -20.58 -41.86
CA GLN A 35 -0.72 -21.12 -41.59
C GLN A 35 -1.82 -20.43 -42.40
N PHE A 36 -1.75 -19.10 -42.57
CA PHE A 36 -2.83 -18.32 -43.18
C PHE A 36 -2.49 -17.73 -44.56
N ASN A 37 -1.24 -17.86 -45.03
CA ASN A 37 -0.75 -17.33 -46.32
C ASN A 37 -1.12 -15.84 -46.55
N ILE A 38 -1.01 -15.03 -45.50
CA ILE A 38 -1.36 -13.61 -45.50
C ILE A 38 -0.20 -12.81 -46.13
N GLN A 39 -0.48 -12.01 -47.16
CA GLN A 39 0.53 -11.19 -47.85
C GLN A 39 0.80 -9.81 -47.22
N ASN A 40 -0.02 -9.41 -46.25
CA ASN A 40 0.15 -8.15 -45.53
C ASN A 40 1.35 -8.23 -44.58
N SER A 41 1.95 -7.07 -44.25
CA SER A 41 3.07 -7.02 -43.29
C SER A 41 2.62 -7.57 -41.94
N PRO A 42 3.26 -8.61 -41.37
CA PRO A 42 2.86 -9.22 -40.10
C PRO A 42 2.85 -8.25 -38.90
N THR A 43 3.53 -7.11 -39.03
CA THR A 43 3.51 -6.01 -38.05
C THR A 43 2.14 -5.36 -37.88
N LEU A 44 1.22 -5.58 -38.82
CA LEU A 44 -0.13 -5.02 -38.82
C LEU A 44 -1.15 -5.89 -38.06
N LEU A 45 -0.72 -7.02 -37.53
CA LEU A 45 -1.58 -7.99 -36.87
C LEU A 45 -1.13 -8.21 -35.43
N ALA A 46 -2.07 -8.57 -34.57
CA ALA A 46 -1.86 -8.91 -33.18
C ALA A 46 -2.63 -10.17 -32.80
N LEU A 47 -2.19 -10.83 -31.73
CA LEU A 47 -2.87 -11.98 -31.15
C LEU A 47 -3.69 -11.52 -29.95
N ARG A 48 -4.96 -11.92 -29.93
CA ARG A 48 -5.84 -11.77 -28.78
C ARG A 48 -6.37 -13.12 -28.35
N LEU A 49 -6.73 -13.26 -27.08
CA LEU A 49 -7.49 -14.43 -26.61
C LEU A 49 -8.87 -14.47 -27.27
N GLN A 50 -9.33 -15.64 -27.68
CA GLN A 50 -10.64 -15.77 -28.32
C GLN A 50 -11.78 -15.51 -27.32
N ASP A 51 -11.59 -15.90 -26.05
CA ASP A 51 -12.63 -15.87 -25.02
C ASP A 51 -12.70 -14.51 -24.30
N THR A 52 -11.57 -13.93 -23.88
CA THR A 52 -11.51 -12.63 -23.15
C THR A 52 -11.27 -11.43 -24.09
N ASP A 53 -10.72 -11.68 -25.27
CA ASP A 53 -10.32 -10.64 -26.23
C ASP A 53 -9.25 -9.68 -25.66
N GLU A 54 -8.47 -10.18 -24.71
CA GLU A 54 -7.24 -9.55 -24.20
C GLU A 54 -6.09 -9.72 -25.17
N LEU A 55 -5.24 -8.69 -25.24
CA LEU A 55 -4.05 -8.66 -26.08
C LEU A 55 -2.95 -9.52 -25.47
N ILE A 56 -2.35 -10.38 -26.29
CA ILE A 56 -1.23 -11.22 -25.87
C ILE A 56 0.07 -10.46 -26.16
N THR A 57 0.78 -10.06 -25.11
CA THR A 57 2.06 -9.32 -25.19
C THR A 57 3.29 -10.20 -24.95
N ASP A 58 3.20 -11.15 -24.02
CA ASP A 58 4.40 -11.82 -23.48
C ASP A 58 4.35 -13.35 -23.50
N GLU A 59 3.26 -13.97 -23.03
CA GLU A 59 3.18 -15.43 -22.87
C GLU A 59 1.94 -16.04 -23.53
N ILE A 60 2.10 -17.24 -24.08
CA ILE A 60 1.01 -18.06 -24.66
C ILE A 60 0.96 -19.37 -23.90
N THR A 61 -0.19 -19.68 -23.30
CA THR A 61 -0.35 -20.93 -22.52
C THR A 61 -0.80 -22.11 -23.38
N GLU A 62 -0.67 -23.33 -22.86
CA GLU A 62 -0.99 -24.56 -23.60
C GLU A 62 -2.49 -24.68 -23.93
N ASN A 63 -2.80 -25.06 -25.16
CA ASN A 63 -4.15 -25.26 -25.69
C ASN A 63 -5.04 -24.00 -25.70
N GLU A 64 -4.42 -22.81 -25.69
CA GLU A 64 -5.16 -21.57 -25.85
C GLU A 64 -5.85 -21.45 -27.21
N LYS A 65 -7.02 -20.81 -27.17
CA LYS A 65 -7.75 -20.36 -28.35
C LYS A 65 -7.42 -18.90 -28.59
N LEU A 66 -6.64 -18.67 -29.63
CA LEU A 66 -6.19 -17.36 -30.03
C LEU A 66 -6.99 -16.88 -31.24
N LYS A 67 -7.05 -15.57 -31.41
CA LYS A 67 -7.53 -14.94 -32.64
C LYS A 67 -6.53 -13.92 -33.14
N LEU A 68 -6.35 -13.93 -34.45
CA LEU A 68 -5.50 -12.99 -35.15
C LEU A 68 -6.38 -11.79 -35.58
N VAL A 69 -6.04 -10.61 -35.10
CA VAL A 69 -6.79 -9.37 -35.33
C VAL A 69 -5.86 -8.26 -35.83
N SER A 70 -6.43 -7.12 -36.24
CA SER A 70 -5.65 -5.92 -36.53
C SER A 70 -4.85 -5.50 -35.31
N SER A 71 -3.63 -5.01 -35.53
CA SER A 71 -2.78 -4.49 -34.45
C SER A 71 -3.47 -3.34 -33.70
N PRO A 72 -3.26 -3.21 -32.37
CA PRO A 72 -3.75 -2.08 -31.58
C PRO A 72 -3.44 -0.71 -32.19
N LEU A 73 -2.34 -0.58 -32.94
CA LEU A 73 -1.97 0.65 -33.64
C LEU A 73 -2.96 1.04 -34.75
N ILE A 74 -3.44 0.05 -35.50
CA ILE A 74 -4.43 0.24 -36.57
C ILE A 74 -5.79 0.48 -35.94
N GLU A 75 -6.14 -0.31 -34.93
CA GLU A 75 -7.41 -0.15 -34.20
C GLU A 75 -7.52 1.25 -33.59
N ALA A 76 -6.43 1.77 -33.01
CA ALA A 76 -6.36 3.13 -32.48
C ALA A 76 -6.55 4.19 -33.57
N ALA A 77 -5.88 4.03 -34.72
CA ALA A 77 -6.02 4.94 -35.86
C ALA A 77 -7.46 4.96 -36.41
N ASP A 78 -8.05 3.78 -36.61
CA ASP A 78 -9.43 3.60 -37.06
C ASP A 78 -10.43 4.24 -36.10
N ILE A 79 -10.22 4.04 -34.78
CA ILE A 79 -11.07 4.63 -33.76
C ILE A 79 -10.94 6.15 -33.77
N CYS A 80 -9.72 6.70 -33.86
CA CYS A 80 -9.52 8.16 -33.94
C CYS A 80 -10.23 8.78 -35.14
N GLU A 81 -10.18 8.13 -36.31
CA GLU A 81 -10.90 8.57 -37.50
C GLU A 81 -12.43 8.53 -37.29
N LYS A 82 -12.94 7.43 -36.75
CA LYS A 82 -14.39 7.25 -36.49
C LYS A 82 -14.93 8.19 -35.40
N LEU A 83 -14.10 8.59 -34.43
CA LEU A 83 -14.48 9.58 -33.41
C LEU A 83 -14.66 11.00 -33.99
N GLY A 84 -14.07 11.28 -35.16
CA GLY A 84 -14.32 12.51 -35.91
C GLY A 84 -15.57 12.48 -36.81
N SER A 85 -16.30 11.36 -36.84
CA SER A 85 -17.50 11.20 -37.66
C SER A 85 -18.66 12.06 -37.15
N THR A 86 -19.49 12.59 -38.06
CA THR A 86 -20.71 13.32 -37.71
C THR A 86 -21.92 12.40 -37.44
N ASP A 87 -21.77 11.08 -37.61
CA ASP A 87 -22.85 10.12 -37.41
C ASP A 87 -22.96 9.68 -35.94
N ASP A 88 -24.07 10.01 -35.28
CA ASP A 88 -24.31 9.74 -33.86
C ASP A 88 -24.30 8.24 -33.51
N LYS A 89 -24.78 7.38 -34.42
CA LYS A 89 -24.77 5.93 -34.22
C LYS A 89 -23.34 5.38 -34.24
N THR A 90 -22.54 5.83 -35.21
CA THR A 90 -21.13 5.47 -35.32
C THR A 90 -20.34 6.00 -34.12
N LEU A 91 -20.57 7.24 -33.70
CA LEU A 91 -19.93 7.82 -32.52
C LEU A 91 -20.24 7.02 -31.26
N LYS A 92 -21.51 6.67 -31.03
CA LYS A 92 -21.91 5.89 -29.85
C LYS A 92 -21.24 4.51 -29.81
N LEU A 93 -21.23 3.79 -30.93
CA LEU A 93 -20.59 2.47 -31.02
C LEU A 93 -19.07 2.57 -30.85
N THR A 94 -18.45 3.56 -31.48
CA THR A 94 -17.00 3.79 -31.42
C THR A 94 -16.58 4.17 -30.00
N THR A 95 -17.30 5.08 -29.35
CA THR A 95 -17.03 5.51 -27.97
C THR A 95 -17.24 4.36 -26.98
N PHE A 96 -18.25 3.50 -27.21
CA PHE A 96 -18.46 2.31 -26.40
C PHE A 96 -17.29 1.32 -26.52
N SER A 97 -16.84 1.01 -27.74
CA SER A 97 -15.68 0.13 -27.96
C SER A 97 -14.38 0.72 -27.41
N LEU A 98 -14.23 2.05 -27.46
CA LEU A 98 -13.06 2.75 -26.93
C LEU A 98 -12.84 2.47 -25.44
N GLN A 99 -13.89 2.34 -24.62
CA GLN A 99 -13.77 2.05 -23.18
C GLN A 99 -12.93 0.79 -22.90
N LYS A 100 -13.01 -0.20 -23.80
CA LYS A 100 -12.25 -1.45 -23.69
C LYS A 100 -10.79 -1.26 -24.10
N TYR A 101 -10.56 -0.81 -25.33
CA TYR A 101 -9.23 -0.76 -25.91
C TYR A 101 -8.31 0.27 -25.28
N ILE A 102 -8.86 1.38 -24.75
CA ILE A 102 -8.06 2.43 -24.13
C ILE A 102 -7.35 1.96 -22.85
N LYS A 103 -7.70 0.79 -22.29
CA LYS A 103 -6.98 0.18 -21.17
C LYS A 103 -5.64 -0.45 -21.57
N GLU A 104 -5.43 -0.69 -22.86
CA GLU A 104 -4.20 -1.27 -23.38
C GLU A 104 -3.16 -0.16 -23.60
N VAL A 105 -1.94 -0.33 -23.07
CA VAL A 105 -0.89 0.69 -23.13
C VAL A 105 -0.52 1.02 -24.58
N GLU A 106 -0.30 -0.01 -25.41
CA GLU A 106 0.05 0.16 -26.82
C GLU A 106 -1.02 0.91 -27.63
N PHE A 107 -2.30 0.64 -27.33
CA PHE A 107 -3.42 1.33 -27.94
C PHE A 107 -3.51 2.78 -27.46
N ALA A 108 -3.39 3.00 -26.14
CA ALA A 108 -3.49 4.33 -25.53
C ALA A 108 -2.40 5.27 -26.06
N ASP A 109 -1.17 4.78 -26.19
CA ASP A 109 -0.04 5.55 -26.73
C ASP A 109 -0.29 6.00 -28.18
N GLU A 110 -0.76 5.10 -29.04
CA GLU A 110 -1.06 5.45 -30.43
C GLU A 110 -2.29 6.36 -30.53
N PHE A 111 -3.30 6.12 -29.69
CA PHE A 111 -4.49 6.97 -29.59
C PHE A 111 -4.13 8.41 -29.22
N LEU A 112 -3.22 8.60 -28.26
CA LEU A 112 -2.69 9.90 -27.86
C LEU A 112 -1.88 10.54 -29.01
N LYS A 113 -0.95 9.80 -29.62
CA LYS A 113 -0.14 10.28 -30.77
C LYS A 113 -0.99 10.74 -31.96
N LYS A 114 -2.14 10.11 -32.19
CA LYS A 114 -3.09 10.46 -33.27
C LYS A 114 -4.02 11.62 -32.91
N GLY A 115 -3.89 12.19 -31.71
CA GLY A 115 -4.72 13.30 -31.24
C GLY A 115 -6.12 12.87 -30.79
N GLY A 116 -6.33 11.60 -30.46
CA GLY A 116 -7.62 11.06 -30.01
C GLY A 116 -8.16 11.75 -28.76
N LEU A 117 -7.28 12.24 -27.88
CA LEU A 117 -7.64 13.00 -26.68
C LEU A 117 -8.49 14.25 -27.01
N LYS A 118 -8.11 15.00 -28.06
CA LYS A 118 -8.84 16.21 -28.47
C LYS A 118 -10.25 15.86 -28.93
N SER A 119 -10.39 14.81 -29.74
CA SER A 119 -11.69 14.29 -30.19
C SER A 119 -12.54 13.83 -29.00
N LEU A 120 -11.93 13.16 -28.01
CA LEU A 120 -12.62 12.72 -26.81
C LEU A 120 -13.16 13.90 -25.98
N ILE A 121 -12.36 14.96 -25.80
CA ILE A 121 -12.78 16.19 -25.10
C ILE A 121 -13.93 16.87 -25.85
N GLU A 122 -13.87 16.94 -27.18
CA GLU A 122 -14.94 17.50 -28.00
C GLU A 122 -16.25 16.72 -27.84
N ILE A 123 -16.18 15.39 -27.78
CA ILE A 123 -17.34 14.54 -27.48
C ILE A 123 -17.86 14.80 -26.07
N ILE A 124 -17.00 14.92 -25.05
CA ILE A 124 -17.41 15.20 -23.67
C ILE A 124 -18.15 16.54 -23.56
N ASN A 125 -17.70 17.56 -24.29
CA ASN A 125 -18.32 18.89 -24.24
C ASN A 125 -19.64 18.99 -25.01
N ASN A 126 -19.84 18.15 -26.03
CA ASN A 126 -20.98 18.25 -26.95
C ASN A 126 -22.01 17.12 -26.81
N SER A 127 -21.68 16.01 -26.13
CA SER A 127 -22.56 14.84 -26.01
C SER A 127 -23.34 14.81 -24.69
N SER A 128 -24.37 13.96 -24.63
CA SER A 128 -25.17 13.74 -23.43
C SER A 128 -25.62 12.28 -23.31
N GLY A 129 -26.10 11.88 -22.12
CA GLY A 129 -26.61 10.54 -21.86
C GLY A 129 -25.53 9.45 -21.95
N ASN A 130 -25.85 8.33 -22.60
CA ASN A 130 -24.96 7.16 -22.63
C ASN A 130 -23.64 7.44 -23.36
N THR A 131 -23.64 8.23 -24.43
CA THR A 131 -22.42 8.55 -25.18
C THR A 131 -21.44 9.32 -24.30
N LEU A 132 -21.93 10.29 -23.51
CA LEU A 132 -21.12 10.99 -22.52
C LEU A 132 -20.60 10.03 -21.45
N ALA A 133 -21.44 9.11 -20.95
CA ALA A 133 -21.01 8.12 -19.98
C ALA A 133 -19.85 7.25 -20.52
N TYR A 134 -19.96 6.80 -21.77
CA TYR A 134 -18.88 6.05 -22.43
C TYR A 134 -17.62 6.89 -22.59
N ALA A 135 -17.75 8.14 -23.04
CA ALA A 135 -16.62 9.05 -23.21
C ALA A 135 -15.91 9.35 -21.87
N LEU A 136 -16.66 9.54 -20.78
CA LEU A 136 -16.11 9.78 -19.45
C LEU A 136 -15.41 8.54 -18.89
N THR A 137 -15.94 7.34 -19.11
CA THR A 137 -15.23 6.11 -18.73
C THR A 137 -13.97 5.90 -19.56
N SER A 138 -14.02 6.17 -20.87
CA SER A 138 -12.81 6.12 -21.72
C SER A 138 -11.76 7.13 -21.25
N MET A 139 -12.19 8.33 -20.85
CA MET A 139 -11.32 9.34 -20.26
C MET A 139 -10.74 8.84 -18.94
N GLN A 140 -11.56 8.28 -18.03
CA GLN A 140 -11.09 7.72 -16.77
C GLN A 140 -10.03 6.64 -16.99
N ASN A 141 -10.29 5.67 -17.86
CA ASN A 141 -9.34 4.59 -18.17
C ASN A 141 -8.06 5.14 -18.81
N LEU A 142 -8.15 6.20 -19.63
CA LEU A 142 -6.98 6.90 -20.16
C LEU A 142 -6.16 7.53 -19.02
N MET A 143 -6.83 8.16 -18.04
CA MET A 143 -6.18 8.76 -16.86
C MET A 143 -5.56 7.73 -15.90
N GLU A 144 -5.91 6.45 -16.01
CA GLU A 144 -5.29 5.40 -15.19
C GLU A 144 -3.90 5.00 -15.71
N HIS A 145 -3.53 5.41 -16.94
CA HIS A 145 -2.18 5.25 -17.46
C HIS A 145 -1.23 6.34 -16.97
N ASP A 146 0.03 5.96 -16.75
CA ASP A 146 1.09 6.86 -16.27
C ASP A 146 1.25 8.10 -17.18
N HIS A 147 1.14 7.92 -18.50
CA HIS A 147 1.25 9.01 -19.49
C HIS A 147 -0.08 9.68 -19.85
N GLY A 148 -1.22 9.15 -19.38
CA GLY A 148 -2.54 9.69 -19.70
C GLY A 148 -2.75 11.12 -19.16
N TRP A 149 -2.04 11.47 -18.09
CA TRP A 149 -2.02 12.81 -17.53
C TRP A 149 -1.03 13.75 -18.23
N ASP A 150 -0.02 13.26 -18.94
CA ASP A 150 1.03 14.12 -19.52
C ASP A 150 0.47 15.02 -20.64
N ASP A 151 -0.41 14.48 -21.49
CA ASP A 151 -1.02 15.25 -22.58
C ASP A 151 -2.16 16.18 -22.13
N LEU A 152 -2.74 15.93 -20.95
CA LEU A 152 -3.78 16.77 -20.32
C LEU A 152 -3.22 17.80 -19.34
N VAL A 153 -2.12 17.44 -18.66
CA VAL A 153 -1.53 18.12 -17.50
C VAL A 153 -0.02 18.23 -17.68
N THR A 154 0.45 18.53 -18.89
CA THR A 154 1.72 19.25 -19.06
C THR A 154 1.55 20.70 -18.61
N ALA A 155 1.14 20.88 -17.35
CA ALA A 155 1.21 22.11 -16.59
C ALA A 155 2.21 21.88 -15.45
N ASP A 156 3.45 21.54 -15.83
CA ASP A 156 4.55 21.60 -14.89
C ASP A 156 4.81 23.07 -14.56
N LYS A 157 4.74 23.40 -13.27
CA LYS A 157 5.07 24.72 -12.71
C LYS A 157 6.44 25.23 -13.16
N ASN A 158 7.36 24.32 -13.47
CA ASN A 158 8.75 24.61 -13.82
C ASN A 158 9.04 24.52 -15.33
N SER A 159 8.10 24.02 -16.14
CA SER A 159 8.30 23.90 -17.58
C SER A 159 7.90 25.18 -18.30
N THR A 160 8.89 25.92 -18.81
CA THR A 160 8.68 27.13 -19.63
C THR A 160 8.20 26.82 -21.05
N THR A 161 8.22 25.55 -21.46
CA THR A 161 7.91 25.12 -22.84
C THR A 161 6.55 24.44 -22.98
N SER A 162 5.87 24.13 -21.88
CA SER A 162 4.60 23.41 -21.95
C SER A 162 3.41 24.33 -22.31
N PRO A 163 2.49 23.88 -23.18
CA PRO A 163 1.37 24.70 -23.66
C PRO A 163 0.24 24.87 -22.63
N ILE A 164 0.14 23.98 -21.63
CA ILE A 164 -0.89 24.03 -20.58
C ILE A 164 -0.25 24.66 -19.33
N ARG A 165 -0.87 25.69 -18.76
CA ARG A 165 -0.33 26.45 -17.60
C ARG A 165 -1.18 26.34 -16.34
N SER A 166 -2.24 25.54 -16.42
CA SER A 166 -3.28 25.45 -15.41
C SER A 166 -3.06 24.20 -14.54
N TYR A 167 -2.44 24.39 -13.37
CA TYR A 167 -2.20 23.32 -12.39
C TYR A 167 -2.59 23.78 -10.97
N GLY A 168 -2.79 22.80 -10.10
CA GLY A 168 -3.04 23.03 -8.67
C GLY A 168 -4.47 23.43 -8.34
N PHE A 169 -4.71 23.64 -7.04
CA PHE A 169 -6.04 23.94 -6.53
C PHE A 169 -6.56 25.30 -7.01
N ASP A 170 -5.69 26.24 -7.36
CA ASP A 170 -6.09 27.61 -7.74
C ASP A 170 -6.98 27.59 -9.00
N VAL A 171 -6.63 26.76 -9.99
CA VAL A 171 -7.44 26.53 -11.21
C VAL A 171 -8.76 25.85 -10.89
N LEU A 172 -8.72 24.84 -10.00
CA LEU A 172 -9.92 24.15 -9.55
C LEU A 172 -10.84 25.09 -8.79
N HIS A 173 -10.29 26.00 -7.99
CA HIS A 173 -11.04 26.98 -7.23
C HIS A 173 -11.79 27.93 -8.16
N GLU A 174 -11.12 28.45 -9.19
CA GLU A 174 -11.78 29.25 -10.23
C GLU A 174 -12.91 28.48 -10.93
N ALA A 175 -12.67 27.21 -11.30
CA ALA A 175 -13.69 26.37 -11.91
C ALA A 175 -14.90 26.11 -10.98
N ILE A 176 -14.65 25.90 -9.68
CA ILE A 176 -15.69 25.73 -8.66
C ILE A 176 -16.52 27.02 -8.54
N LEU A 177 -15.89 28.19 -8.57
CA LEU A 177 -16.59 29.47 -8.52
C LEU A 177 -17.45 29.74 -9.77
N LEU A 178 -16.99 29.28 -10.95
CA LEU A 178 -17.78 29.33 -12.18
C LEU A 178 -19.01 28.40 -12.14
N GLN A 179 -19.01 27.39 -11.28
CA GLN A 179 -20.07 26.38 -11.16
C GLN A 179 -20.69 26.40 -9.75
N PRO A 180 -21.58 27.35 -9.45
CA PRO A 180 -22.09 27.57 -8.08
C PRO A 180 -22.88 26.39 -7.50
N ASN A 181 -23.41 25.51 -8.36
CA ASN A 181 -24.14 24.32 -7.92
C ASN A 181 -23.24 23.11 -7.64
N PHE A 182 -21.94 23.19 -7.89
CA PHE A 182 -21.03 22.05 -7.74
C PHE A 182 -20.99 21.52 -6.29
N LEU A 183 -20.58 22.36 -5.33
CA LEU A 183 -20.51 21.96 -3.91
C LEU A 183 -21.90 21.61 -3.33
N PRO A 184 -22.98 22.39 -3.54
CA PRO A 184 -24.31 22.01 -3.08
C PRO A 184 -24.75 20.62 -3.58
N THR A 185 -24.47 20.30 -4.86
CA THR A 185 -24.82 19.00 -5.44
C THR A 185 -24.09 17.86 -4.76
N LEU A 186 -22.79 18.02 -4.48
CA LEU A 186 -22.00 17.00 -3.79
C LEU A 186 -22.51 16.74 -2.37
N VAL A 187 -22.85 17.81 -1.64
CA VAL A 187 -23.38 17.71 -0.27
C VAL A 187 -24.78 17.07 -0.27
N GLN A 188 -25.64 17.42 -1.24
CA GLN A 188 -26.95 16.79 -1.38
C GLN A 188 -26.83 15.28 -1.67
N ARG A 189 -25.83 14.87 -2.46
CA ARG A 189 -25.56 13.45 -2.77
C ARG A 189 -25.17 12.62 -1.55
N PHE A 190 -24.84 13.23 -0.42
CA PHE A 190 -24.62 12.50 0.83
C PHE A 190 -25.87 11.77 1.33
N ALA A 191 -27.05 12.35 1.07
CA ALA A 191 -28.34 11.75 1.36
C ALA A 191 -28.84 10.80 0.25
N SER A 192 -28.03 10.55 -0.80
CA SER A 192 -28.39 9.60 -1.85
C SER A 192 -28.42 8.17 -1.29
N ALA A 193 -29.42 7.38 -1.69
CA ALA A 193 -29.47 5.95 -1.40
C ALA A 193 -28.39 5.15 -2.15
N ASP A 194 -27.81 5.74 -3.21
CA ASP A 194 -26.70 5.16 -3.96
C ASP A 194 -25.38 5.37 -3.21
N TYR A 195 -24.83 4.27 -2.70
CA TYR A 195 -23.56 4.24 -1.98
C TYR A 195 -22.38 4.71 -2.82
N VAL A 196 -22.34 4.37 -4.12
CA VAL A 196 -21.22 4.75 -5.00
C VAL A 196 -21.23 6.25 -5.22
N LEU A 197 -22.39 6.82 -5.50
CA LEU A 197 -22.54 8.26 -5.71
C LEU A 197 -22.15 9.07 -4.46
N ARG A 198 -22.56 8.57 -3.29
CA ARG A 198 -22.23 9.14 -1.99
C ARG A 198 -20.73 9.07 -1.70
N SER A 199 -20.13 7.88 -1.84
CA SER A 199 -18.71 7.63 -1.61
C SER A 199 -17.84 8.53 -2.49
N ASN A 200 -18.15 8.57 -3.80
CA ASN A 200 -17.41 9.41 -4.75
C ASN A 200 -17.53 10.90 -4.41
N SER A 201 -18.72 11.36 -3.99
CA SER A 201 -18.93 12.76 -3.59
C SER A 201 -18.11 13.13 -2.35
N LEU A 202 -18.02 12.22 -1.39
CA LEU A 202 -17.25 12.44 -0.16
C LEU A 202 -15.74 12.39 -0.43
N CYS A 203 -15.28 11.42 -1.22
CA CYS A 203 -13.89 11.32 -1.66
C CYS A 203 -13.45 12.59 -2.39
N LEU A 204 -14.31 13.14 -3.26
CA LEU A 204 -14.01 14.37 -3.98
C LEU A 204 -13.89 15.58 -3.04
N ILE A 205 -14.81 15.74 -2.09
CA ILE A 205 -14.71 16.83 -1.09
C ILE A 205 -13.45 16.66 -0.24
N ASN A 206 -13.12 15.44 0.20
CA ASN A 206 -11.90 15.16 0.96
C ASN A 206 -10.64 15.48 0.14
N ALA A 207 -10.61 15.12 -1.15
CA ALA A 207 -9.49 15.45 -2.04
C ALA A 207 -9.32 16.97 -2.19
N LEU A 208 -10.42 17.70 -2.41
CA LEU A 208 -10.40 19.16 -2.47
C LEU A 208 -9.89 19.78 -1.15
N MET A 209 -10.32 19.26 0.00
CA MET A 209 -9.85 19.70 1.32
C MET A 209 -8.36 19.40 1.58
N ARG A 210 -7.81 18.33 1.00
CA ARG A 210 -6.37 18.00 1.15
C ARG A 210 -5.48 18.91 0.30
N HIS A 211 -5.98 19.34 -0.84
CA HIS A 211 -5.17 20.08 -1.83
C HIS A 211 -5.43 21.59 -1.86
N VAL A 212 -6.42 22.09 -1.12
CA VAL A 212 -6.65 23.53 -0.99
C VAL A 212 -5.40 24.23 -0.43
N THR A 213 -5.01 25.33 -1.09
CA THR A 213 -3.87 26.14 -0.68
C THR A 213 -4.25 27.04 0.49
N ASP A 214 -3.27 27.46 1.29
CA ASP A 214 -3.49 28.35 2.45
C ASP A 214 -4.26 29.63 2.08
N GLN A 215 -4.03 30.13 0.86
CA GLN A 215 -4.72 31.32 0.33
C GLN A 215 -6.25 31.15 0.27
N TYR A 216 -6.74 29.96 -0.09
CA TYR A 216 -8.16 29.69 -0.31
C TYR A 216 -8.81 28.88 0.81
N TRP A 217 -8.03 28.42 1.81
CA TRP A 217 -8.50 27.55 2.90
C TRP A 217 -9.71 28.15 3.64
N GLU A 218 -9.60 29.39 4.14
CA GLU A 218 -10.68 30.01 4.91
C GLU A 218 -11.96 30.18 4.09
N SER A 219 -11.84 30.67 2.85
CA SER A 219 -12.99 30.84 1.96
C SER A 219 -13.63 29.50 1.59
N PHE A 220 -12.83 28.46 1.39
CA PHE A 220 -13.33 27.13 1.06
C PHE A 220 -14.06 26.49 2.25
N MET A 221 -13.51 26.61 3.46
CA MET A 221 -14.14 26.10 4.67
C MET A 221 -15.45 26.84 4.99
N ASP A 222 -15.51 28.16 4.80
CA ASP A 222 -16.75 28.93 4.96
C ASP A 222 -17.85 28.48 3.97
N MET A 223 -17.48 28.14 2.73
CA MET A 223 -18.44 27.56 1.76
C MET A 223 -18.99 26.20 2.24
N LEU A 224 -18.13 25.32 2.78
CA LEU A 224 -18.58 24.02 3.31
C LEU A 224 -19.44 24.18 4.57
N ASP A 225 -19.09 25.09 5.47
CA ASP A 225 -19.85 25.34 6.69
C ASP A 225 -21.24 25.93 6.36
N LYS A 226 -21.35 26.85 5.38
CA LYS A 226 -22.64 27.35 4.86
C LYS A 226 -23.53 26.25 4.30
N LEU A 227 -22.93 25.24 3.68
CA LEU A 227 -23.65 24.08 3.15
C LEU A 227 -24.00 23.05 4.23
N ASN A 228 -23.67 23.29 5.50
CA ASN A 228 -23.90 22.39 6.62
C ASN A 228 -23.35 20.98 6.38
N VAL A 229 -22.19 20.88 5.72
CA VAL A 229 -21.55 19.58 5.40
C VAL A 229 -21.44 18.69 6.63
N ARG A 230 -21.05 19.26 7.78
CA ARG A 230 -20.95 18.52 9.05
C ARG A 230 -22.26 17.88 9.47
N LYS A 231 -23.38 18.59 9.30
CA LYS A 231 -24.71 18.06 9.61
C LYS A 231 -25.10 16.97 8.62
N ALA A 232 -24.88 17.20 7.32
CA ALA A 232 -25.19 16.23 6.27
C ALA A 232 -24.45 14.91 6.48
N VAL A 233 -23.17 14.98 6.87
CA VAL A 233 -22.34 13.84 7.24
C VAL A 233 -22.84 13.21 8.55
N ALA A 234 -23.12 14.00 9.60
CA ALA A 234 -23.57 13.51 10.91
C ALA A 234 -24.96 12.84 10.92
N THR A 235 -25.90 13.24 10.06
CA THR A 235 -27.20 12.54 9.92
C THR A 235 -27.09 11.14 9.32
N GLU A 236 -25.99 10.84 8.61
CA GLU A 236 -25.72 9.56 7.96
C GLU A 236 -24.56 8.78 8.64
N ALA A 237 -23.74 9.48 9.44
CA ALA A 237 -22.60 9.01 10.25
C ALA A 237 -22.82 7.71 11.04
N PRO A 238 -23.98 7.48 11.68
CA PRO A 238 -24.14 6.29 12.50
C PRO A 238 -24.06 4.98 11.71
N LYS A 239 -24.13 5.00 10.36
CA LYS A 239 -24.05 3.77 9.55
C LYS A 239 -22.68 3.48 8.94
N TRP A 240 -21.84 4.48 8.70
CA TRP A 240 -20.58 4.31 7.97
C TRP A 240 -19.33 4.45 8.85
N GLU A 241 -19.40 5.20 9.93
CA GLU A 241 -18.30 5.31 10.91
C GLU A 241 -18.12 4.00 11.69
N ILE A 242 -19.16 3.16 11.75
CA ILE A 242 -19.19 1.85 12.43
C ILE A 242 -18.32 0.78 11.72
N GLN A 243 -17.91 0.98 10.46
CA GLN A 243 -17.24 -0.08 9.70
C GLN A 243 -15.79 0.19 9.29
N ARG A 244 -15.19 1.35 9.61
CA ARG A 244 -13.84 1.64 9.07
C ARG A 244 -12.86 2.42 9.93
N VAL A 245 -13.11 2.73 11.20
CA VAL A 245 -12.24 3.70 11.89
C VAL A 245 -11.71 3.27 13.26
N GLY A 246 -10.98 2.15 13.27
CA GLY A 246 -9.75 2.07 14.04
C GLY A 246 -8.73 3.06 13.45
N TYR A 247 -8.07 3.85 14.30
CA TYR A 247 -7.07 4.93 14.06
C TYR A 247 -7.50 6.42 14.08
N LEU A 248 -8.78 6.81 14.16
CA LEU A 248 -9.16 8.25 14.32
C LEU A 248 -9.50 8.70 15.74
N GLY A 249 -9.50 7.81 16.73
CA GLY A 249 -9.74 8.19 18.13
C GLY A 249 -8.74 9.20 18.70
N LEU A 250 -7.49 9.24 18.20
CA LEU A 250 -6.43 10.14 18.70
C LEU A 250 -6.48 11.56 18.09
N ASP A 251 -6.81 11.70 16.80
CA ASP A 251 -7.01 13.03 16.18
C ASP A 251 -8.33 13.66 16.63
N ASN A 252 -9.36 12.84 16.88
CA ASN A 252 -10.58 13.28 17.54
C ASN A 252 -10.32 13.73 18.98
N MET A 253 -9.42 13.10 19.74
CA MET A 253 -9.01 13.56 21.06
C MET A 253 -8.37 14.96 21.02
N HIS A 254 -7.46 15.23 20.08
CA HIS A 254 -6.84 16.56 20.00
C HIS A 254 -7.87 17.64 19.61
N SER A 255 -8.76 17.36 18.66
CA SER A 255 -9.85 18.28 18.28
C SER A 255 -10.90 18.46 19.37
N PHE A 256 -11.26 17.40 20.10
CA PHE A 256 -12.21 17.45 21.22
C PHE A 256 -11.62 18.24 22.40
N MET A 257 -10.37 17.98 22.78
CA MET A 257 -9.67 18.73 23.84
C MET A 257 -9.50 20.21 23.50
N LYS A 258 -9.35 20.55 22.21
CA LYS A 258 -9.27 21.93 21.74
C LYS A 258 -10.62 22.65 21.72
N LYS A 259 -11.74 21.92 21.56
CA LYS A 259 -13.10 22.47 21.53
C LYS A 259 -13.78 22.52 22.91
N ASN A 260 -13.46 21.59 23.81
CA ASN A 260 -14.06 21.44 25.14
C ASN A 260 -12.99 21.46 26.25
N PRO A 261 -12.23 22.56 26.39
CA PRO A 261 -11.15 22.65 27.37
C PRO A 261 -11.65 22.61 28.80
N GLU A 262 -12.88 23.07 29.06
CA GLU A 262 -13.46 23.13 30.39
C GLU A 262 -13.75 21.76 30.98
N GLU A 263 -14.24 20.81 30.19
CA GLU A 263 -14.63 19.46 30.62
C GLU A 263 -13.38 18.65 31.00
N TYR A 264 -12.32 18.78 30.22
CA TYR A 264 -11.02 18.19 30.52
C TYR A 264 -10.40 18.78 31.79
N GLN A 265 -10.45 20.11 31.95
CA GLN A 265 -9.97 20.79 33.15
C GLN A 265 -10.78 20.39 34.39
N LYS A 266 -12.12 20.31 34.28
CA LYS A 266 -13.01 19.86 35.36
C LYS A 266 -12.67 18.44 35.81
N ALA A 267 -12.43 17.50 34.88
CA ALA A 267 -12.02 16.14 35.20
C ALA A 267 -10.63 16.08 35.86
N PHE A 268 -9.67 16.87 35.35
CA PHE A 268 -8.32 16.95 35.90
C PHE A 268 -8.31 17.48 37.33
N PHE A 269 -8.94 18.63 37.60
CA PHE A 269 -8.98 19.21 38.94
C PHE A 269 -9.80 18.38 39.92
N ARG A 270 -10.84 17.70 39.44
CA ARG A 270 -11.58 16.72 40.26
C ARG A 270 -10.65 15.60 40.73
N LEU A 271 -9.96 14.93 39.81
CA LEU A 271 -9.05 13.82 40.16
C LEU A 271 -7.82 14.29 40.95
N TRP A 272 -7.36 15.51 40.71
CA TRP A 272 -6.32 16.15 41.51
C TRP A 272 -6.74 16.30 42.97
N ASN A 273 -7.95 16.81 43.21
CA ASN A 273 -8.49 17.03 44.55
C ASN A 273 -8.85 15.71 45.24
N ASP A 274 -9.47 14.77 44.53
CA ASP A 274 -9.83 13.45 45.06
C ASP A 274 -8.59 12.61 45.44
N MET A 275 -7.44 12.88 44.80
CA MET A 275 -6.15 12.25 45.11
C MET A 275 -5.39 12.98 46.23
N GLU A 276 -5.84 14.17 46.66
CA GLU A 276 -5.08 15.08 47.54
C GLU A 276 -3.66 15.34 46.98
N ALA A 277 -3.56 15.47 45.65
CA ALA A 277 -2.30 15.47 44.92
C ALA A 277 -1.45 16.71 45.17
N THR A 278 -0.13 16.51 45.24
CA THR A 278 0.87 17.58 45.26
C THR A 278 1.43 17.83 43.84
N VAL A 279 2.26 18.86 43.68
CA VAL A 279 2.85 19.19 42.37
C VAL A 279 3.63 18.00 41.77
N ASP A 280 4.28 17.21 42.62
CA ASP A 280 5.05 16.03 42.21
C ASP A 280 4.17 14.87 41.71
N ASP A 281 2.87 14.89 42.01
CA ASP A 281 1.90 13.89 41.59
C ASP A 281 1.25 14.20 40.25
N PHE A 282 1.61 15.32 39.61
CA PHE A 282 1.08 15.72 38.31
C PHE A 282 1.11 14.61 37.24
N PRO A 283 2.22 13.85 37.06
CA PRO A 283 2.24 12.76 36.08
C PRO A 283 1.21 11.66 36.39
N LYS A 284 0.95 11.38 37.67
CA LYS A 284 0.01 10.34 38.12
C LYS A 284 -1.43 10.79 37.91
N VAL A 285 -1.76 12.04 38.25
CA VAL A 285 -3.08 12.61 37.98
C VAL A 285 -3.35 12.66 36.48
N SER A 286 -2.36 13.07 35.68
CA SER A 286 -2.46 13.04 34.21
C SER A 286 -2.70 11.62 33.67
N ALA A 287 -2.06 10.59 34.25
CA ALA A 287 -2.28 9.20 33.83
C ALA A 287 -3.71 8.73 34.15
N LEU A 288 -4.23 9.06 35.33
CA LEU A 288 -5.62 8.75 35.71
C LEU A 288 -6.65 9.43 34.79
N VAL A 289 -6.43 10.71 34.46
CA VAL A 289 -7.29 11.45 33.53
C VAL A 289 -7.26 10.83 32.13
N ARG A 290 -6.09 10.39 31.65
CA ARG A 290 -5.95 9.69 30.36
C ARG A 290 -6.66 8.34 30.34
N SER A 291 -6.53 7.55 31.41
CA SER A 291 -7.25 6.28 31.55
C SER A 291 -8.77 6.50 31.58
N GLN A 292 -9.22 7.54 32.29
CA GLN A 292 -10.63 7.88 32.34
C GLN A 292 -11.19 8.37 31.01
N LEU A 293 -10.41 9.16 30.28
CA LEU A 293 -10.75 9.60 28.93
C LEU A 293 -10.83 8.42 27.96
N LYS A 294 -9.87 7.51 28.01
CA LYS A 294 -9.87 6.26 27.21
C LYS A 294 -11.10 5.40 27.50
N PHE A 295 -11.53 5.33 28.77
CA PHE A 295 -12.74 4.62 29.14
C PHE A 295 -14.02 5.31 28.66
N ALA A 296 -14.12 6.64 28.83
CA ALA A 296 -15.30 7.39 28.43
C ALA A 296 -15.54 7.30 26.91
N LEU A 297 -14.48 7.16 26.12
CA LEU A 297 -14.47 7.04 24.65
C LEU A 297 -14.55 5.59 24.13
N ARG A 298 -14.66 4.58 25.00
CA ARG A 298 -14.59 3.16 24.60
C ARG A 298 -15.71 2.70 23.66
N ASP A 299 -16.85 3.36 23.67
CA ASP A 299 -18.05 2.98 22.90
C ASP A 299 -18.59 4.17 22.10
N GLU A 300 -17.71 4.84 21.34
CA GLU A 300 -18.02 6.04 20.56
C GLU A 300 -19.14 5.83 19.53
N ALA A 301 -19.42 4.58 19.12
CA ALA A 301 -20.38 4.26 18.08
C ALA A 301 -21.86 4.52 18.47
N THR A 302 -22.18 4.57 19.76
CA THR A 302 -23.59 4.69 20.24
C THR A 302 -23.83 5.82 21.24
N LYS A 303 -22.75 6.47 21.71
CA LYS A 303 -22.77 7.27 22.92
C LYS A 303 -23.06 8.74 22.65
N GLN A 304 -24.08 9.27 23.32
CA GLN A 304 -24.41 10.69 23.22
C GLN A 304 -23.46 11.52 24.11
N LEU A 305 -23.25 12.80 23.76
CA LEU A 305 -22.33 13.70 24.48
C LEU A 305 -22.60 13.78 26.00
N TYR A 306 -23.87 13.67 26.43
CA TYR A 306 -24.23 13.69 27.85
C TYR A 306 -23.75 12.43 28.61
N GLU A 307 -23.65 11.28 27.93
CA GLU A 307 -23.15 10.02 28.51
C GLU A 307 -21.63 10.06 28.63
N PHE A 308 -20.95 10.70 27.67
CA PHE A 308 -19.53 11.01 27.77
C PHE A 308 -19.23 11.92 28.97
N GLU A 309 -20.00 13.00 29.16
CA GLU A 309 -19.84 13.90 30.32
C GLU A 309 -20.07 13.17 31.65
N ASN A 310 -21.08 12.31 31.72
CA ASN A 310 -21.33 11.49 32.91
C ASN A 310 -20.15 10.58 33.22
N ASP A 311 -19.59 9.91 32.21
CA ASP A 311 -18.46 9.02 32.42
C ASP A 311 -17.21 9.81 32.83
N MET A 312 -16.93 10.94 32.19
CA MET A 312 -15.77 11.76 32.55
C MET A 312 -15.87 12.38 33.95
N LEU A 313 -17.06 12.84 34.36
CA LEU A 313 -17.19 13.73 35.51
C LEU A 313 -17.88 13.10 36.73
N LYS A 314 -18.57 11.96 36.59
CA LYS A 314 -19.34 11.36 37.70
C LYS A 314 -18.78 10.03 38.21
N VAL A 315 -17.87 9.37 37.49
CA VAL A 315 -17.27 8.09 37.91
C VAL A 315 -16.35 8.31 39.12
N GLU A 316 -16.49 7.51 40.18
CA GLU A 316 -15.71 7.65 41.42
C GLU A 316 -14.20 7.41 41.22
N TYR A 317 -13.37 8.20 41.89
CA TYR A 317 -11.90 8.10 41.84
C TYR A 317 -11.38 6.67 42.08
N LYS A 318 -11.95 5.95 43.06
CA LYS A 318 -11.55 4.58 43.41
C LYS A 318 -11.65 3.63 42.20
N ILE A 319 -12.71 3.74 41.42
CA ILE A 319 -12.94 2.92 40.23
C ILE A 319 -11.88 3.21 39.15
N ILE A 320 -11.55 4.49 38.97
CA ILE A 320 -10.56 4.95 37.98
C ILE A 320 -9.16 4.47 38.35
N ARG A 321 -8.80 4.60 39.63
CA ARG A 321 -7.52 4.15 40.17
C ARG A 321 -7.35 2.63 40.10
N ASP A 322 -8.36 1.87 40.50
CA ASP A 322 -8.30 0.41 40.50
C ASP A 322 -8.25 -0.14 39.05
N ARG A 323 -8.81 0.59 38.07
CA ARG A 323 -8.65 0.29 36.64
C ARG A 323 -7.24 0.56 36.14
N GLN A 324 -6.69 1.74 36.43
CA GLN A 324 -5.32 2.09 36.06
C GLN A 324 -4.29 1.12 36.64
N LEU A 325 -4.52 0.64 37.87
CA LEU A 325 -3.63 -0.33 38.51
C LEU A 325 -3.65 -1.69 37.79
N LYS A 326 -4.84 -2.17 37.39
CA LYS A 326 -4.98 -3.39 36.59
C LYS A 326 -4.37 -3.27 35.19
N GLU A 327 -4.49 -2.09 34.56
CA GLU A 327 -3.86 -1.81 33.27
C GLU A 327 -2.32 -1.85 33.35
N LEU A 328 -1.75 -1.37 34.46
CA LEU A 328 -0.31 -1.43 34.73
C LEU A 328 0.19 -2.85 35.02
N GLU A 329 -0.51 -3.60 35.88
CA GLU A 329 -0.17 -5.00 36.21
C GLU A 329 -0.20 -5.91 34.97
N LEU A 330 -1.22 -5.72 34.11
CA LEU A 330 -1.34 -6.48 32.87
C LEU A 330 -0.28 -6.09 31.84
N GLY A 331 0.17 -4.83 31.84
CA GLY A 331 1.17 -4.32 30.90
C GLY A 331 2.55 -4.95 31.07
N ASP A 332 3.02 -5.14 32.29
CA ASP A 332 4.37 -5.65 32.57
C ASP A 332 4.52 -7.16 32.29
N ASP A 333 3.54 -7.96 32.68
CA ASP A 333 3.55 -9.41 32.41
C ASP A 333 3.36 -9.69 30.91
N LEU A 334 2.47 -8.93 30.26
CA LEU A 334 2.23 -9.01 28.82
C LEU A 334 3.49 -8.63 28.02
N LEU A 335 4.20 -7.58 28.43
CA LEU A 335 5.43 -7.14 27.77
C LEU A 335 6.51 -8.22 27.82
N ARG A 336 6.70 -8.89 28.97
CA ARG A 336 7.67 -9.98 29.12
C ARG A 336 7.32 -11.19 28.25
N GLN A 337 6.04 -11.54 28.18
CA GLN A 337 5.57 -12.66 27.37
C GLN A 337 5.75 -12.36 25.88
N LEU A 338 5.34 -11.18 25.43
CA LEU A 338 5.42 -10.78 24.01
C LEU A 338 6.86 -10.58 23.55
N TYR A 339 7.75 -10.12 24.42
CA TYR A 339 9.18 -10.06 24.11
C TYR A 339 9.75 -11.46 23.85
N THR A 340 9.37 -12.43 24.68
CA THR A 340 9.80 -13.83 24.52
C THR A 340 9.28 -14.43 23.22
N GLU A 341 8.01 -14.18 22.87
CA GLU A 341 7.41 -14.63 21.62
C GLU A 341 8.05 -13.99 20.38
N SER A 342 8.31 -12.67 20.45
CA SER A 342 8.98 -11.92 19.37
C SER A 342 10.42 -12.40 19.15
N TYR A 343 11.13 -12.70 20.24
CA TYR A 343 12.48 -13.29 20.18
C TYR A 343 12.47 -14.65 19.47
N GLU A 344 11.55 -15.55 19.84
CA GLU A 344 11.43 -16.86 19.21
C GLU A 344 11.03 -16.78 17.74
N PHE A 345 10.15 -15.85 17.38
CA PHE A 345 9.78 -15.62 15.99
C PHE A 345 10.99 -15.18 15.14
N VAL A 346 11.75 -14.20 15.62
CA VAL A 346 12.97 -13.74 14.92
C VAL A 346 14.01 -14.86 14.87
N LYS A 347 14.19 -15.63 15.94
CA LYS A 347 15.06 -16.82 15.94
C LYS A 347 14.67 -17.82 14.86
N GLN A 348 13.38 -18.11 14.70
CA GLN A 348 12.91 -18.99 13.61
C GLN A 348 13.16 -18.42 12.23
N GLN A 349 12.96 -17.12 12.02
CA GLN A 349 13.26 -16.48 10.73
C GLN A 349 14.76 -16.54 10.42
N ARG A 350 15.62 -16.25 11.39
CA ARG A 350 17.08 -16.30 11.21
C ARG A 350 17.57 -17.72 10.93
N ILE A 351 17.03 -18.72 11.64
CA ILE A 351 17.30 -20.13 11.35
C ILE A 351 16.84 -20.49 9.93
N LYS A 352 15.71 -19.95 9.45
CA LYS A 352 15.28 -20.15 8.06
C LYS A 352 16.27 -19.55 7.07
N CYS A 353 16.79 -18.33 7.30
CA CYS A 353 17.84 -17.76 6.45
C CYS A 353 19.06 -18.69 6.37
N LEU A 354 19.52 -19.22 7.50
CA LEU A 354 20.63 -20.18 7.53
C LEU A 354 20.32 -21.47 6.76
N LEU A 355 19.07 -21.95 6.82
CA LEU A 355 18.64 -23.16 6.09
C LEU A 355 18.48 -22.92 4.59
N PHE A 356 18.04 -21.73 4.18
CA PHE A 356 18.02 -21.34 2.77
C PHE A 356 19.43 -21.22 2.19
N GLY A 357 20.40 -20.82 3.03
CA GLY A 357 21.77 -20.62 2.61
C GLY A 357 21.94 -19.33 1.81
N ASP A 358 23.18 -18.94 1.59
CA ASP A 358 23.53 -17.72 0.87
C ASP A 358 24.87 -17.88 0.16
N TRP A 359 25.03 -17.09 -0.90
CA TRP A 359 26.29 -16.97 -1.60
C TRP A 359 27.16 -15.90 -0.96
N PHE A 360 28.42 -16.25 -0.71
CA PHE A 360 29.44 -15.34 -0.20
C PHE A 360 30.51 -15.11 -1.28
N PRO A 361 30.89 -13.86 -1.56
CA PRO A 361 32.02 -13.54 -2.42
C PRO A 361 33.30 -14.29 -2.01
N MET A 362 33.97 -14.87 -3.01
CA MET A 362 35.22 -15.60 -2.78
C MET A 362 36.33 -14.63 -2.34
N ILE A 363 36.86 -14.85 -1.15
CA ILE A 363 37.98 -14.07 -0.62
C ILE A 363 39.24 -14.45 -1.41
N THR A 364 39.64 -13.59 -2.35
CA THR A 364 40.92 -13.73 -3.06
C THR A 364 42.00 -12.94 -2.32
N GLN A 365 43.26 -13.40 -2.40
CA GLN A 365 44.39 -12.79 -1.67
C GLN A 365 44.60 -11.29 -1.95
N ALA A 366 43.95 -10.72 -2.97
CA ALA A 366 43.97 -9.30 -3.30
C ALA A 366 43.05 -8.42 -2.40
N ASN A 367 42.10 -9.01 -1.67
CA ASN A 367 41.10 -8.31 -0.85
C ASN A 367 41.29 -8.51 0.67
N LEU A 368 42.37 -9.14 1.13
CA LEU A 368 42.65 -9.29 2.56
C LEU A 368 43.15 -7.96 3.17
N PRO A 369 42.41 -7.32 4.09
CA PRO A 369 42.95 -6.20 4.85
C PRO A 369 44.12 -6.68 5.71
N THR A 370 45.29 -6.07 5.53
CA THR A 370 46.60 -6.45 6.10
C THR A 370 46.71 -6.40 7.63
N ASN A 371 45.61 -6.28 8.38
CA ASN A 371 45.63 -6.13 9.84
C ASN A 371 44.38 -6.77 10.47
N GLN A 372 44.41 -8.08 10.77
CA GLN A 372 43.45 -8.66 11.70
C GLN A 372 44.14 -9.64 12.67
N GLN A 373 44.59 -9.09 13.79
CA GLN A 373 44.82 -9.85 15.02
C GLN A 373 43.63 -9.74 16.00
N ASN A 374 42.47 -9.18 15.60
CA ASN A 374 41.39 -8.87 16.55
C ASN A 374 39.97 -8.79 15.92
N LEU A 375 39.54 -9.77 15.14
CA LEU A 375 38.12 -9.93 14.78
C LEU A 375 37.69 -11.38 15.03
N MET A 376 37.56 -11.69 16.31
CA MET A 376 36.96 -12.93 16.81
C MET A 376 35.55 -12.55 17.27
N THR A 377 34.54 -12.82 16.45
CA THR A 377 33.16 -12.96 16.93
C THR A 377 32.86 -14.44 16.91
N ASP A 378 33.06 -15.07 18.07
CA ASP A 378 32.92 -16.50 18.31
C ASP A 378 31.63 -17.10 17.71
N VAL A 379 31.77 -17.75 16.56
CA VAL A 379 30.99 -18.97 16.28
C VAL A 379 31.95 -20.15 16.29
N MET A 380 32.34 -20.55 17.49
CA MET A 380 32.90 -21.87 17.75
C MET A 380 31.80 -22.92 17.86
N THR A 381 31.92 -23.98 17.05
CA THR A 381 31.10 -25.20 17.05
C THR A 381 31.79 -26.31 17.86
N GLY A 382 31.10 -26.84 18.88
CA GLY A 382 31.55 -27.97 19.72
C GLY A 382 31.34 -27.75 21.22
N LEU A 383 30.78 -28.76 21.91
CA LEU A 383 30.39 -28.75 23.33
C LEU A 383 31.52 -28.28 24.28
N THR A 384 31.13 -27.48 25.28
CA THR A 384 31.98 -26.85 26.30
C THR A 384 32.89 -27.82 27.06
N PRO A 385 34.02 -27.30 27.58
CA PRO A 385 34.08 -27.07 29.02
C PRO A 385 34.64 -25.69 29.39
N GLN A 386 34.17 -25.16 30.52
CA GLN A 386 34.64 -23.91 31.12
C GLN A 386 36.15 -23.92 31.42
N LEU A 387 36.83 -22.79 31.19
CA LEU A 387 37.77 -22.23 32.18
C LEU A 387 38.06 -20.74 31.91
N SER A 388 38.41 -20.07 33.00
CA SER A 388 38.51 -18.64 33.28
C SER A 388 39.77 -17.91 32.77
N THR A 389 39.65 -16.57 32.80
CA THR A 389 40.68 -15.54 33.03
C THR A 389 41.74 -15.25 31.95
N THR A 390 41.72 -14.03 31.42
CA THR A 390 42.82 -13.04 31.59
C THR A 390 42.40 -11.62 31.19
N THR A 391 42.36 -10.76 32.21
CA THR A 391 42.67 -9.32 32.24
C THR A 391 42.95 -8.58 30.92
N GLY A 392 42.07 -7.65 30.55
CA GLY A 392 42.36 -6.59 29.57
C GLY A 392 41.21 -5.58 29.49
N SER A 393 41.47 -4.34 29.87
CA SER A 393 40.53 -3.20 29.90
C SER A 393 39.78 -2.95 28.58
N PRO A 394 38.51 -2.47 28.61
CA PRO A 394 37.78 -2.13 27.40
C PRO A 394 38.25 -0.76 26.87
N THR A 395 39.12 -0.75 25.87
CA THR A 395 39.42 0.48 25.12
C THR A 395 38.31 0.77 24.12
N ARG A 396 37.54 1.81 24.43
CA ARG A 396 36.62 2.52 23.54
C ARG A 396 37.30 2.84 22.20
N LYS A 397 36.91 2.17 21.12
CA LYS A 397 37.37 2.50 19.75
C LYS A 397 36.34 3.35 19.02
N SER A 398 36.90 4.33 18.30
CA SER A 398 36.24 5.38 17.54
C SER A 398 35.51 4.86 16.31
N ILE A 399 34.38 5.50 16.02
CA ILE A 399 33.60 5.42 14.79
C ILE A 399 34.51 5.79 13.60
N GLY A 400 34.78 4.82 12.74
CA GLY A 400 35.40 4.97 11.42
C GLY A 400 34.56 4.19 10.40
N SER A 401 34.13 4.87 9.35
CA SER A 401 33.18 4.44 8.33
C SER A 401 33.79 3.47 7.31
N SER A 402 34.02 2.23 7.72
CA SER A 402 34.10 1.06 6.84
C SER A 402 33.59 -0.12 7.65
N GLN A 403 32.36 -0.56 7.39
CA GLN A 403 31.80 -1.73 8.07
C GLN A 403 32.57 -2.95 7.58
N ASP A 404 33.37 -3.55 8.46
CA ASP A 404 34.00 -4.85 8.20
C ASP A 404 32.89 -5.92 8.17
N LEU A 405 32.46 -6.31 6.97
CA LEU A 405 31.41 -7.31 6.74
C LEU A 405 31.94 -8.75 6.74
N MET A 406 33.06 -9.00 7.42
CA MET A 406 33.68 -10.33 7.46
C MET A 406 33.40 -11.03 8.79
N PHE A 407 33.08 -12.32 8.72
CA PHE A 407 32.94 -13.18 9.89
C PHE A 407 33.52 -14.57 9.60
N SER A 408 33.98 -15.25 10.65
CA SER A 408 34.62 -16.56 10.53
C SER A 408 33.89 -17.60 11.36
N LEU A 409 33.69 -18.78 10.77
CA LEU A 409 33.23 -19.96 11.49
C LEU A 409 34.43 -20.70 12.08
N MET A 410 34.41 -20.99 13.36
CA MET A 410 35.55 -21.56 14.08
C MET A 410 35.27 -22.97 14.64
N SER A 411 36.25 -23.84 14.46
CA SER A 411 36.51 -25.18 15.02
C SER A 411 37.33 -25.21 16.30
N GLY A 412 37.34 -24.16 17.11
CA GLY A 412 38.45 -23.97 18.04
C GLY A 412 38.63 -22.53 18.46
N PRO A 413 39.36 -22.23 19.54
CA PRO A 413 40.04 -20.95 19.65
C PRO A 413 41.05 -20.74 18.51
N ASP A 414 41.62 -21.83 17.97
CA ASP A 414 42.75 -21.77 17.03
C ASP A 414 42.45 -22.34 15.62
N THR A 415 41.24 -22.83 15.37
CA THR A 415 40.89 -23.44 14.07
C THR A 415 39.80 -22.64 13.38
N VAL A 416 40.12 -21.98 12.27
CA VAL A 416 39.14 -21.37 11.38
C VAL A 416 38.67 -22.42 10.38
N LEU A 417 37.35 -22.68 10.36
CA LEU A 417 36.73 -23.60 9.40
C LEU A 417 36.48 -22.90 8.06
N ALA A 418 35.98 -21.67 8.11
CA ALA A 418 35.67 -20.88 6.93
C ALA A 418 35.61 -19.40 7.27
N ASP A 419 36.10 -18.57 6.35
CA ASP A 419 35.96 -17.12 6.37
C ASP A 419 34.89 -16.72 5.37
N PHE A 420 34.00 -15.84 5.80
CA PHE A 420 32.89 -15.33 5.00
C PHE A 420 33.00 -13.81 4.92
N MET A 421 32.78 -13.28 3.72
CA MET A 421 32.58 -11.86 3.51
C MET A 421 31.13 -11.68 3.08
N ALA A 422 30.31 -11.04 3.92
CA ALA A 422 28.96 -10.69 3.53
C ALA A 422 28.98 -9.58 2.48
N SER A 423 28.02 -9.64 1.56
CA SER A 423 27.81 -8.66 0.49
C SER A 423 27.28 -7.33 1.02
N ASP A 424 26.48 -7.38 2.08
CA ASP A 424 25.96 -6.23 2.79
C ASP A 424 25.82 -6.50 4.31
N TYR A 425 25.41 -5.46 5.05
CA TYR A 425 25.20 -5.57 6.50
C TYR A 425 23.97 -6.41 6.87
N VAL A 426 22.98 -6.52 5.96
CA VAL A 426 21.79 -7.32 6.20
C VAL A 426 22.19 -8.78 6.26
N GLN A 427 22.80 -9.31 5.21
CA GLN A 427 23.34 -10.67 5.14
C GLN A 427 24.29 -10.94 6.33
N PHE A 428 25.17 -9.99 6.65
CA PHE A 428 26.04 -10.12 7.82
C PHE A 428 25.25 -10.32 9.13
N SER A 429 24.26 -9.47 9.39
CA SER A 429 23.45 -9.55 10.61
C SER A 429 22.58 -10.80 10.67
N GLU A 430 22.01 -11.24 9.54
CA GLU A 430 21.16 -12.43 9.48
C GLU A 430 21.94 -13.70 9.81
N TRP A 431 23.15 -13.82 9.26
CA TRP A 431 24.01 -14.97 9.49
C TRP A 431 24.63 -14.97 10.88
N THR A 432 25.21 -13.85 11.30
CA THR A 432 25.89 -13.78 12.61
C THR A 432 24.90 -13.91 13.77
N ASP A 433 23.74 -13.23 13.73
CA ASP A 433 22.73 -13.38 14.77
C ASP A 433 22.01 -14.72 14.68
N GLY A 434 21.75 -15.26 13.47
CA GLY A 434 21.16 -16.58 13.31
C GLY A 434 22.01 -17.68 13.93
N LEU A 435 23.33 -17.63 13.71
CA LEU A 435 24.26 -18.56 14.33
C LEU A 435 24.30 -18.36 15.85
N ASN A 436 24.36 -17.12 16.33
CA ASN A 436 24.32 -16.84 17.77
C ASN A 436 23.04 -17.38 18.42
N MET A 437 21.88 -17.14 17.82
CA MET A 437 20.59 -17.62 18.30
C MET A 437 20.47 -19.15 18.27
N LEU A 438 21.06 -19.82 17.28
CA LEU A 438 21.12 -21.28 17.21
C LEU A 438 21.94 -21.88 18.38
N PHE A 439 22.96 -21.16 18.85
CA PHE A 439 23.80 -21.56 19.99
C PHE A 439 23.36 -20.95 21.33
N ASP A 440 22.16 -20.35 21.40
CA ASP A 440 21.64 -19.64 22.58
C ASP A 440 22.61 -18.58 23.14
N LYS A 441 23.34 -17.93 22.23
CA LYS A 441 24.21 -16.78 22.51
C LYS A 441 23.43 -15.47 22.35
N ASN A 442 23.98 -14.39 22.93
CA ASN A 442 23.41 -13.06 22.80
C ASN A 442 23.44 -12.56 21.35
N ILE A 443 22.41 -11.81 20.99
CA ILE A 443 22.31 -11.09 19.70
C ILE A 443 23.43 -10.05 19.63
N GLY A 444 24.13 -10.03 18.50
CA GLY A 444 25.26 -9.13 18.28
C GLY A 444 24.85 -7.84 17.57
N SER A 445 23.90 -7.89 16.64
CA SER A 445 23.49 -6.71 15.87
C SER A 445 22.41 -5.88 16.57
N ARG A 446 22.50 -4.56 16.39
CA ARG A 446 21.48 -3.61 16.87
C ARG A 446 20.15 -3.78 16.13
N ASP A 447 20.22 -4.05 14.82
CA ASP A 447 19.05 -4.14 13.94
C ASP A 447 18.15 -5.30 14.34
N THR A 448 18.72 -6.47 14.66
CA THR A 448 17.94 -7.62 15.15
C THR A 448 17.29 -7.34 16.51
N ALA A 449 17.98 -6.63 17.42
CA ALA A 449 17.39 -6.20 18.69
C ALA A 449 16.23 -5.20 18.49
N GLU A 450 16.39 -4.27 17.55
CA GLU A 450 15.36 -3.30 17.17
C GLU A 450 14.15 -4.00 16.52
N PHE A 451 14.36 -5.00 15.67
CA PHE A 451 13.27 -5.81 15.11
C PHE A 451 12.46 -6.54 16.20
N ILE A 452 13.11 -7.15 17.19
CA ILE A 452 12.42 -7.81 18.30
C ILE A 452 11.62 -6.79 19.10
N GLN A 453 12.17 -5.60 19.33
CA GLN A 453 11.49 -4.52 20.03
C GLN A 453 10.25 -4.04 19.25
N ILE A 454 10.37 -3.85 17.94
CA ILE A 454 9.26 -3.45 17.07
C ILE A 454 8.15 -4.51 17.09
N LEU A 455 8.49 -5.79 16.96
CA LEU A 455 7.52 -6.89 17.03
C LEU A 455 6.83 -6.95 18.40
N THR A 456 7.58 -6.72 19.48
CA THR A 456 7.02 -6.65 20.83
C THR A 456 6.05 -5.48 20.94
N GLU A 457 6.41 -4.31 20.43
CA GLU A 457 5.55 -3.11 20.43
C GLU A 457 4.27 -3.32 19.61
N ILE A 458 4.39 -3.95 18.42
CA ILE A 458 3.23 -4.34 17.60
C ILE A 458 2.34 -5.34 18.36
N GLY A 459 2.93 -6.37 18.97
CA GLY A 459 2.21 -7.36 19.77
C GLY A 459 1.47 -6.71 20.95
N VAL A 460 2.09 -5.72 21.61
CA VAL A 460 1.46 -4.94 22.68
C VAL A 460 0.29 -4.15 22.11
N LYS A 461 0.45 -3.46 20.98
CA LYS A 461 -0.65 -2.73 20.32
C LYS A 461 -1.82 -3.65 19.95
N VAL A 462 -1.55 -4.84 19.38
CA VAL A 462 -2.57 -5.86 19.05
C VAL A 462 -3.29 -6.37 20.30
N LYS A 463 -2.57 -6.69 21.37
CA LYS A 463 -3.18 -7.17 22.62
C LYS A 463 -3.96 -6.08 23.36
N LEU A 464 -3.52 -4.84 23.25
CA LEU A 464 -4.27 -3.68 23.74
C LEU A 464 -5.55 -3.45 22.92
N LEU A 465 -5.56 -3.75 21.62
CA LEU A 465 -6.77 -3.75 20.77
C LEU A 465 -7.79 -4.79 21.26
N ASP A 466 -7.35 -6.01 21.58
CA ASP A 466 -8.21 -7.07 22.16
C ASP A 466 -8.83 -6.64 23.50
N LEU A 467 -8.05 -6.00 24.37
CA LEU A 467 -8.49 -5.53 25.70
C LEU A 467 -9.41 -4.31 25.63
N SER A 468 -9.25 -3.44 24.62
CA SER A 468 -10.21 -2.36 24.35
C SER A 468 -11.60 -2.89 23.99
N GLY A 469 -11.75 -4.16 23.60
CA GLY A 469 -13.05 -4.81 23.46
C GLY A 469 -13.82 -4.36 22.23
N GLU A 470 -13.15 -4.06 21.12
CA GLU A 470 -13.80 -4.12 19.82
C GLU A 470 -14.10 -5.59 19.51
N ARG A 471 -15.34 -6.03 19.72
CA ARG A 471 -15.83 -7.23 19.07
C ARG A 471 -15.98 -6.91 17.59
N VAL A 472 -14.93 -7.19 16.82
CA VAL A 472 -15.11 -7.37 15.37
C VAL A 472 -16.05 -8.56 15.21
N GLU A 473 -17.24 -8.33 14.64
CA GLU A 473 -18.14 -9.44 14.27
C GLU A 473 -17.42 -10.29 13.21
N ILE A 474 -16.92 -11.45 13.61
CA ILE A 474 -16.37 -12.44 12.70
C ILE A 474 -17.56 -13.08 11.97
N PRO A 475 -17.68 -12.99 10.64
CA PRO A 475 -18.78 -13.58 9.91
C PRO A 475 -18.88 -15.08 10.21
N GLN A 476 -20.05 -15.54 10.69
CA GLN A 476 -20.31 -16.94 11.04
C GLN A 476 -20.43 -17.88 9.81
N SER A 477 -20.29 -17.34 8.59
CA SER A 477 -20.23 -18.11 7.37
C SER A 477 -19.02 -17.67 6.54
N VAL A 478 -17.87 -18.26 6.84
CA VAL A 478 -16.78 -18.33 5.87
C VAL A 478 -17.15 -19.50 4.94
N GLU A 479 -17.62 -19.20 3.73
CA GLU A 479 -17.64 -20.22 2.68
C GLU A 479 -16.18 -20.52 2.33
N VAL A 480 -15.74 -21.74 2.62
CA VAL A 480 -14.45 -22.23 2.16
C VAL A 480 -14.49 -22.27 0.63
N PRO A 481 -13.60 -21.55 -0.07
CA PRO A 481 -13.52 -21.64 -1.52
C PRO A 481 -13.25 -23.09 -1.93
N ARG A 482 -14.05 -23.60 -2.86
CA ARG A 482 -13.85 -24.94 -3.43
C ARG A 482 -12.74 -24.98 -4.48
N GLU A 483 -12.22 -23.82 -4.89
CA GLU A 483 -11.17 -23.68 -5.91
C GLU A 483 -10.07 -22.72 -5.44
N LEU A 484 -8.83 -23.09 -5.74
CA LEU A 484 -7.63 -22.29 -5.47
C LEU A 484 -7.67 -20.96 -6.24
N PRO A 485 -7.08 -19.86 -5.72
CA PRO A 485 -6.87 -18.67 -6.52
C PRO A 485 -5.94 -19.01 -7.69
N VAL A 486 -6.38 -18.72 -8.91
CA VAL A 486 -5.54 -18.75 -10.11
C VAL A 486 -4.79 -17.41 -10.17
N VAL A 487 -3.49 -17.50 -10.46
CA VAL A 487 -2.46 -16.46 -10.29
C VAL A 487 -2.37 -15.58 -11.54
N GLU A 488 -2.46 -14.26 -11.40
CA GLU A 488 -2.13 -13.26 -12.44
C GLU A 488 -1.63 -11.99 -11.73
N ASN A 489 -0.48 -12.00 -11.07
CA ASN A 489 0.80 -12.00 -11.77
C ASN A 489 1.84 -12.84 -11.02
N GLY A 490 2.62 -13.59 -11.78
CA GLY A 490 3.98 -13.91 -11.33
C GLY A 490 4.74 -12.59 -11.10
N PHE A 491 5.52 -12.36 -10.04
CA PHE A 491 6.21 -13.32 -9.18
C PHE A 491 6.62 -14.58 -9.95
N TYR A 492 7.70 -14.46 -10.70
CA TYR A 492 8.61 -15.60 -10.79
C TYR A 492 9.68 -15.41 -9.75
N TYR A 493 9.93 -16.47 -9.00
CA TYR A 493 11.28 -16.72 -8.50
C TYR A 493 12.20 -16.89 -9.72
N ASP A 494 13.43 -16.40 -9.61
CA ASP A 494 14.55 -16.94 -10.38
C ASP A 494 14.75 -18.40 -9.87
N ASP A 495 14.27 -19.39 -10.62
CA ASP A 495 14.62 -20.81 -10.42
C ASP A 495 15.80 -21.13 -11.36
N PRO A 496 17.01 -21.40 -10.84
CA PRO A 496 18.22 -21.56 -11.65
C PRO A 496 18.31 -22.90 -12.39
N PHE A 497 17.20 -23.63 -12.53
CA PHE A 497 17.11 -24.87 -13.32
C PHE A 497 16.00 -24.83 -14.38
N SER A 498 15.81 -23.67 -15.01
CA SER A 498 15.42 -23.65 -16.43
C SER A 498 16.60 -24.04 -17.33
#